data_AF-A0AAW5WLJ5-F1
#
_entry.id   AF-A0AAW5WLJ5-F1
#
_cell.length_a   1.000
_cell.length_b   1.000
_cell.length_c   1.000
_cell.angle_alpha   90.00
_cell.angle_beta   90.00
_cell.angle_gamma   90.00
#
_symmetry.space_group_name_H-M   'P 1'
#
loop_
_entity.id
_entity.type
_entity.pdbx_description
1 polymer ?
#
loop_
_entity_poly.entity_id
_entity_poly.type
_entity_poly.pdbx_seq_one_letter_code
_entity_poly.pdbx_strand_id
1 'polypeptide(L)'
;MVEYENNKLIVNGEITKIFQFAIRDLIEVDEECIVLLEIPFDSLEKNNIIRLDCRGTVVWTIANSGYSKLIYPFEQMILIDGWLYATDFYARRCKIDISSGKIVDVSIFK
;
A
#
# COMPACT_ATOMS: atom_id res chain seq x y z
N MET A 1 -7.60 8.06 -15.42
CA MET A 1 -7.49 6.58 -15.52
C MET A 1 -6.12 6.22 -14.98
N VAL A 2 -6.07 5.42 -13.92
CA VAL A 2 -4.81 4.99 -13.30
C VAL A 2 -4.64 3.50 -13.55
N GLU A 3 -3.49 3.13 -14.11
CA GLU A 3 -3.17 1.76 -14.47
C GLU A 3 -1.75 1.43 -13.99
N TYR A 4 -1.40 0.14 -14.03
CA TYR A 4 -0.02 -0.27 -13.77
C TYR A 4 0.41 -1.41 -14.70
N GLU A 5 1.72 -1.42 -15.00
CA GLU A 5 2.38 -2.49 -15.72
C GLU A 5 3.64 -2.89 -14.94
N ASN A 6 3.64 -4.08 -14.34
CA ASN A 6 4.72 -4.56 -13.48
C ASN A 6 5.03 -3.54 -12.36
N ASN A 7 6.19 -2.87 -12.41
CA ASN A 7 6.62 -1.88 -11.43
C ASN A 7 6.37 -0.42 -11.87
N LYS A 8 5.61 -0.19 -12.95
CA LYS A 8 5.33 1.15 -13.49
C LYS A 8 3.90 1.56 -13.16
N LEU A 9 3.75 2.77 -12.61
CA LEU A 9 2.47 3.46 -12.49
C LEU A 9 2.24 4.31 -13.73
N ILE A 10 1.05 4.19 -14.30
CA ILE A 10 0.64 4.89 -15.51
C ILE A 10 -0.59 5.74 -15.18
N VAL A 11 -0.50 7.06 -15.34
CA VAL A 11 -1.62 7.98 -15.16
C VAL A 11 -1.94 8.62 -16.50
N ASN A 12 -3.18 8.43 -16.97
CA ASN A 12 -3.65 8.96 -18.25
C ASN A 12 -2.75 8.60 -19.45
N GLY A 13 -2.18 7.38 -19.43
CA GLY A 13 -1.33 6.85 -20.51
C GLY A 13 0.16 7.21 -20.40
N GLU A 14 0.56 8.01 -19.41
CA GLU A 14 1.97 8.37 -19.20
C GLU A 14 2.57 7.62 -18.00
N ILE A 15 3.82 7.16 -18.13
CA ILE A 15 4.54 6.55 -17.00
C ILE A 15 4.89 7.66 -16.01
N THR A 16 4.20 7.66 -14.88
CA THR A 16 4.33 8.70 -13.85
C THR A 16 5.33 8.30 -12.77
N LYS A 17 5.48 7.00 -12.49
CA LYS A 17 6.46 6.50 -11.52
C LYS A 17 6.92 5.08 -11.85
N ILE A 18 8.18 4.79 -11.53
CA ILE A 18 8.75 3.44 -11.58
C ILE A 18 9.21 3.09 -10.17
N PHE A 19 8.71 1.97 -9.64
CA PHE A 19 9.06 1.46 -8.31
C PHE A 19 10.20 0.45 -8.39
N GLN A 20 10.86 0.23 -7.25
CA GLN A 20 11.86 -0.83 -7.13
C GLN A 20 11.25 -2.23 -7.21
N PHE A 21 10.02 -2.40 -6.72
CA PHE A 21 9.30 -3.66 -6.69
C PHE A 21 8.08 -3.59 -7.62
N ALA A 22 7.58 -4.75 -8.04
CA ALA A 22 6.35 -4.82 -8.83
C ALA A 22 5.15 -4.28 -8.03
N ILE A 23 4.19 -3.69 -8.73
CA ILE A 23 2.90 -3.30 -8.18
C ILE A 23 2.02 -4.54 -8.16
N ARG A 24 1.57 -4.89 -6.96
CA ARG A 24 0.66 -6.00 -6.73
C ARG A 24 -0.79 -5.59 -6.95
N ASP A 25 -1.16 -4.43 -6.42
CA ASP A 25 -2.53 -3.95 -6.41
C ASP A 25 -2.58 -2.42 -6.35
N LEU A 26 -3.70 -1.85 -6.77
CA LEU A 26 -3.92 -0.41 -6.91
C LEU A 26 -5.35 -0.06 -6.53
N ILE A 27 -5.52 0.96 -5.69
CA ILE A 27 -6.83 1.56 -5.36
C ILE A 27 -6.81 3.04 -5.75
N GLU A 28 -7.72 3.46 -6.62
CA GLU A 28 -7.98 4.88 -6.90
C GLU A 28 -8.77 5.51 -5.75
N VAL A 29 -8.32 6.68 -5.28
CA VAL A 29 -8.96 7.46 -4.22
C VAL A 29 -8.96 8.93 -4.63
N ASP A 30 -10.12 9.44 -5.03
CA ASP A 30 -10.27 10.79 -5.59
C ASP A 30 -9.32 11.04 -6.78
N GLU A 31 -8.43 12.04 -6.71
CA GLU A 31 -7.41 12.34 -7.73
C GLU A 31 -6.05 11.67 -7.42
N GLU A 32 -6.03 10.77 -6.45
CA GLU A 32 -4.84 10.10 -5.95
C GLU A 32 -4.98 8.58 -6.08
N CYS A 33 -3.92 7.86 -5.78
CA CYS A 33 -3.97 6.40 -5.72
C CYS A 33 -3.16 5.84 -4.56
N ILE A 34 -3.52 4.64 -4.14
CA ILE A 34 -2.79 3.85 -3.17
C ILE A 34 -2.28 2.61 -3.89
N VAL A 35 -0.97 2.41 -3.83
CA VAL A 35 -0.25 1.30 -4.46
C VAL A 35 0.18 0.32 -3.38
N LEU A 36 -0.03 -0.98 -3.64
CA LEU A 36 0.58 -2.07 -2.90
C LEU A 36 1.73 -2.64 -3.74
N LEU A 37 2.93 -2.69 -3.16
CA LEU A 37 4.11 -3.29 -3.79
C LEU A 37 4.27 -4.75 -3.36
N GLU A 38 4.67 -5.59 -4.31
CA GLU A 38 5.07 -6.98 -4.09
C GLU A 38 6.50 -7.03 -3.54
N ILE A 39 6.67 -6.69 -2.27
CA ILE A 39 7.96 -6.78 -1.58
C ILE A 39 8.15 -8.21 -1.05
N PRO A 40 9.27 -8.88 -1.35
CA PRO A 40 9.55 -10.21 -0.82
C PRO A 40 9.52 -10.29 0.70
N PHE A 41 9.07 -11.42 1.23
CA PHE A 41 8.93 -11.67 2.67
C PHE A 41 10.23 -11.46 3.46
N ASP A 42 11.38 -11.76 2.86
CA ASP A 42 12.72 -11.68 3.44
C ASP A 42 13.43 -10.33 3.21
N SER A 43 12.79 -9.39 2.49
CA SER A 43 13.33 -8.04 2.25
C SER A 43 13.54 -7.26 3.55
N LEU A 44 14.58 -6.40 3.60
CA LEU A 44 14.74 -5.44 4.70
C LEU A 44 13.71 -4.32 4.65
N GLU A 45 13.26 -3.93 3.46
CA GLU A 45 12.12 -3.02 3.28
C GLU A 45 10.84 -3.78 3.60
N LYS A 46 9.99 -3.19 4.44
CA LYS A 46 8.71 -3.79 4.85
C LYS A 46 7.51 -2.89 4.53
N ASN A 47 7.74 -1.61 4.27
CA ASN A 47 6.69 -0.65 3.95
C ASN A 47 6.34 -0.75 2.47
N ASN A 48 5.26 -1.46 2.17
CA ASN A 48 4.87 -1.74 0.80
C ASN A 48 3.54 -1.11 0.37
N ILE A 49 2.95 -0.24 1.19
CA ILE A 49 1.77 0.55 0.82
C ILE A 49 2.16 2.02 0.73
N ILE A 50 1.86 2.63 -0.41
CA ILE A 50 2.27 3.99 -0.75
C ILE A 50 1.07 4.74 -1.34
N ARG A 51 0.76 5.92 -0.80
CA ARG A 51 -0.20 6.84 -1.40
C ARG A 51 0.50 7.88 -2.25
N LEU A 52 -0.02 8.13 -3.45
CA LEU A 52 0.59 8.99 -4.45
C LEU A 52 -0.43 9.96 -5.04
N ASP A 53 0.02 11.17 -5.34
CA ASP A 53 -0.76 12.12 -6.14
C ASP A 53 -0.78 11.74 -7.63
N CYS A 54 -1.57 12.46 -8.43
CA CYS A 54 -1.67 12.28 -9.88
C CYS A 54 -0.35 12.46 -10.66
N ARG A 55 0.68 13.02 -10.03
CA ARG A 55 2.03 13.21 -10.58
C ARG A 55 3.03 12.16 -10.08
N GLY A 56 2.56 11.14 -9.35
CA GLY A 56 3.42 10.11 -8.78
C GLY A 56 4.30 10.62 -7.63
N THR A 57 3.96 11.77 -7.04
CA THR A 57 4.61 12.26 -5.83
C THR A 57 4.09 11.44 -4.66
N VAL A 58 5.00 10.95 -3.82
CA VAL A 58 4.61 10.21 -2.61
C VAL A 58 3.99 11.19 -1.61
N VAL A 59 2.73 10.96 -1.27
CA VAL A 59 2.00 11.68 -0.23
C VAL A 59 2.37 11.11 1.14
N TRP A 60 2.27 9.79 1.29
CA TRP A 60 2.79 9.05 2.43
C TRP A 60 3.13 7.62 2.06
N THR A 61 4.03 7.03 2.84
CA THR A 61 4.29 5.59 2.87
C THR A 61 3.79 5.07 4.20
N ILE A 62 3.19 3.88 4.22
CA ILE A 62 2.65 3.28 5.43
C ILE A 62 3.70 3.29 6.55
N ALA A 63 3.28 3.64 7.76
CA ALA A 63 4.12 3.55 8.94
C ALA A 63 3.86 2.20 9.62
N ASN A 64 4.57 1.16 9.18
CA ASN A 64 4.37 -0.20 9.70
C ASN A 64 5.19 -0.51 10.98
N SER A 65 5.79 0.50 11.61
CA SER A 65 6.59 0.32 12.82
C SER A 65 5.70 0.12 14.04
N GLY A 66 6.00 -0.91 14.84
CA GLY A 66 5.47 -1.06 16.19
C GLY A 66 4.08 -1.69 16.33
N TYR A 67 3.39 -2.04 15.22
CA TYR A 67 2.10 -2.74 15.32
C TYR A 67 2.24 -4.23 15.70
N SER A 68 3.44 -4.80 15.50
CA SER A 68 3.81 -6.16 15.88
C SER A 68 5.32 -6.30 16.09
N LYS A 69 5.76 -7.33 16.82
CA LYS A 69 7.19 -7.69 16.94
C LYS A 69 7.79 -8.21 15.63
N LEU A 70 6.94 -8.77 14.75
CA LEU A 70 7.34 -9.31 13.47
C LEU A 70 6.60 -8.53 12.38
N ILE A 71 7.28 -7.57 11.76
CA ILE A 71 6.72 -6.70 10.73
C ILE A 71 6.94 -7.37 9.36
N TYR A 72 5.87 -7.51 8.58
CA TYR A 72 5.90 -8.08 7.24
C TYR A 72 5.27 -7.13 6.23
N PRO A 73 5.65 -7.22 4.94
CA PRO A 73 4.89 -6.60 3.87
C PRO A 73 3.44 -7.09 3.88
N PHE A 74 2.53 -6.23 3.45
CA PHE A 74 1.14 -6.60 3.26
C PHE A 74 0.96 -7.37 1.95
N GLU A 75 0.07 -8.36 1.96
CA GLU A 75 -0.20 -9.21 0.79
C GLU A 75 -1.46 -8.77 0.04
N GLN A 76 -2.37 -8.08 0.73
CA GLN A 76 -3.67 -7.64 0.22
C GLN A 76 -4.04 -6.29 0.82
N MET A 77 -4.81 -5.50 0.08
CA MET A 77 -5.46 -4.30 0.60
C MET A 77 -6.88 -4.11 0.04
N ILE A 78 -7.73 -3.44 0.80
CA ILE A 78 -9.10 -3.09 0.39
C ILE A 78 -9.55 -1.80 1.07
N LEU A 79 -10.28 -0.96 0.34
CA LEU A 79 -10.91 0.25 0.88
C LEU A 79 -12.37 -0.04 1.25
N ILE A 80 -12.74 0.19 2.51
CA ILE A 80 -14.11 0.00 3.00
C ILE A 80 -14.46 1.16 3.93
N ASP A 81 -15.55 1.87 3.62
CA ASP A 81 -16.08 2.98 4.42
C ASP A 81 -15.03 4.04 4.78
N GLY A 82 -14.16 4.40 3.81
CA GLY A 82 -13.10 5.40 3.99
C GLY A 82 -11.87 4.91 4.78
N TRP A 83 -11.81 3.62 5.13
CA TRP A 83 -10.67 3.00 5.80
C TRP A 83 -9.96 2.04 4.86
N LEU A 84 -8.63 2.12 4.84
CA LEU A 84 -7.82 1.12 4.17
C LEU A 84 -7.62 -0.05 5.14
N TYR A 85 -7.88 -1.25 4.68
CA TYR A 85 -7.55 -2.46 5.40
C TYR A 85 -6.50 -3.22 4.62
N ALA A 86 -5.42 -3.61 5.31
CA ALA A 86 -4.36 -4.38 4.71
C ALA A 86 -4.09 -5.65 5.53
N THR A 87 -3.82 -6.74 4.85
CA THR A 87 -3.59 -8.05 5.49
C THR A 87 -2.19 -8.54 5.14
N ASP A 88 -1.41 -8.94 6.13
CA ASP A 88 -0.08 -9.52 5.92
C ASP A 88 -0.11 -11.05 5.79
N PHE A 89 1.06 -11.64 5.55
CA PHE A 89 1.25 -13.08 5.38
C PHE A 89 0.67 -13.95 6.52
N TYR A 90 0.61 -13.42 7.74
CA TYR A 90 0.07 -14.12 8.91
C TYR A 90 -1.42 -13.84 9.16
N ALA A 91 -2.13 -13.35 8.15
CA ALA A 91 -3.55 -12.99 8.21
C ALA A 91 -3.88 -11.93 9.29
N ARG A 92 -2.89 -11.10 9.65
CA ARG A 92 -3.12 -9.97 10.56
C ARG A 92 -3.65 -8.82 9.71
N ARG A 93 -4.87 -8.37 10.00
CA ARG A 93 -5.53 -7.27 9.32
C ARG A 93 -5.29 -5.97 10.10
N CYS A 94 -4.62 -5.04 9.46
CA CYS A 94 -4.41 -3.68 9.94
C CYS A 94 -5.48 -2.77 9.36
N LYS A 95 -6.10 -1.96 10.22
CA LYS A 95 -6.93 -0.81 9.82
C LYS A 95 -6.05 0.42 9.74
N ILE A 96 -6.07 1.10 8.61
CA ILE A 96 -5.15 2.19 8.27
C ILE A 96 -5.96 3.45 7.95
N ASP A 97 -5.57 4.54 8.60
CA ASP A 97 -6.06 5.88 8.29
C ASP A 97 -5.53 6.32 6.92
N ILE A 98 -6.42 6.55 5.96
CA ILE A 98 -6.03 6.86 4.58
C ILE A 98 -5.38 8.23 4.43
N SER A 99 -5.65 9.16 5.35
CA SER A 99 -5.11 10.52 5.27
C SER A 99 -3.63 10.57 5.67
N SER A 100 -3.21 9.64 6.53
CA SER A 100 -1.90 9.66 7.17
C SER A 100 -1.05 8.41 6.97
N GLY A 101 -1.63 7.30 6.50
CA GLY A 101 -0.94 6.02 6.39
C GLY A 101 -0.65 5.35 7.74
N LYS A 102 -1.25 5.83 8.83
CA LYS A 102 -1.05 5.28 10.17
C LYS A 102 -1.97 4.08 10.41
N ILE A 103 -1.40 3.01 10.97
CA ILE A 103 -2.16 1.87 11.49
C ILE A 103 -2.85 2.32 12.78
N VAL A 104 -4.18 2.23 12.82
CA VAL A 104 -5.00 2.64 13.98
C VAL A 104 -5.56 1.46 14.77
N ASP A 105 -5.64 0.28 14.15
CA ASP A 105 -6.11 -0.95 14.80
C ASP A 105 -5.52 -2.18 14.10
N VAL A 106 -5.38 -3.28 14.84
CA VAL A 106 -4.88 -4.57 14.35
C VAL A 106 -5.75 -5.69 14.89
N SER A 107 -6.28 -6.51 13.98
CA SER A 107 -7.04 -7.70 14.30
C SER A 107 -6.40 -8.93 13.66
N ILE A 108 -6.53 -10.07 14.32
CA ILE A 108 -6.11 -11.36 13.76
C ILE A 108 -7.38 -12.12 13.44
N PHE A 109 -7.56 -12.51 12.18
CA PHE A 109 -8.60 -13.49 11.87
C PHE A 109 -8.16 -14.84 12.45
N LYS A 110 -8.98 -15.36 13.37
CA LYS A 110 -8.85 -16.72 13.89
C LYS A 110 -9.61 -17.70 13.02
#